data_AF-A0A967G689-F1
#
_entry.id   AF-A0A967G689-F1
#
_cell.length_a   1.000
_cell.length_b   1.000
_cell.length_c   1.000
_cell.angle_alpha   90.00
_cell.angle_beta   90.00
_cell.angle_gamma   90.00
#
_symmetry.space_group_name_H-M   'P 1'
#
loop_
_entity.id
_entity.type
_entity.pdbx_description
1 polymer ?
#
loop_
_entity_poly.entity_id
_entity_poly.type
_entity_poly.pdbx_seq_one_letter_code
_entity_poly.pdbx_strand_id
1 'polypeptide(L)'
;MKGEVVSRWLGVGANFGVLLGLILLWTEINQNKQMTRVELGAEQLSFAQQNWLARTDEPLATAIYTATYEPHQLTKQQVVILDSNMKSSMASAVRVGYLVNMGVFELDLDSAVWTAVRHAFGNEFAHAWFSENKDFVPPNIAAVIDRRLGEIPPERDRQTLDRIHMSLGTSSQ
;
A
#
# COMPACT_ATOMS: atom_id res chain seq x y z
N MET A 1 11.50 -50.13 -46.01
CA MET A 1 11.91 -50.22 -44.59
C MET A 1 12.77 -49.07 -44.09
N LYS A 2 13.86 -48.62 -44.75
CA LYS A 2 14.70 -47.52 -44.19
C LYS A 2 14.01 -46.14 -44.12
N GLY A 3 13.11 -45.80 -45.05
CA GLY A 3 12.42 -44.50 -45.09
C GLY A 3 11.33 -44.30 -44.01
N GLU A 4 10.62 -45.36 -43.63
CA GLU A 4 9.59 -45.31 -42.56
C GLU A 4 10.19 -45.02 -41.18
N VAL A 5 11.35 -45.62 -40.89
CA VAL A 5 12.06 -45.41 -39.62
C VAL A 5 12.50 -43.95 -39.52
N VAL A 6 13.05 -43.38 -40.59
CA VAL A 6 13.49 -41.97 -40.63
C VAL A 6 12.31 -41.00 -40.49
N SER A 7 11.20 -41.24 -41.19
CA SER A 7 9.98 -40.42 -41.08
C SER A 7 9.39 -40.44 -39.66
N ARG A 8 9.39 -41.61 -39.02
CA ARG A 8 8.90 -41.79 -37.64
C ARG A 8 9.78 -41.07 -36.61
N TRP A 9 11.11 -41.13 -36.77
CA TRP A 9 12.03 -40.38 -35.90
C TRP A 9 11.96 -38.86 -36.10
N LEU A 10 11.76 -38.40 -37.34
CA LEU A 10 11.47 -36.99 -37.64
C LEU A 10 10.18 -36.51 -36.96
N GLY A 11 9.11 -37.30 -37.00
CA GLY A 11 7.86 -36.99 -36.30
C GLY A 11 8.02 -36.93 -34.78
N VAL A 12 8.78 -37.86 -34.18
CA VAL A 12 9.09 -37.85 -32.74
C VAL A 12 9.93 -36.62 -32.38
N GLY A 13 10.94 -36.28 -33.17
CA GLY A 13 11.76 -35.09 -32.96
C GLY A 13 10.97 -33.79 -33.06
N ALA A 14 10.05 -33.69 -34.02
CA ALA A 14 9.17 -32.52 -34.15
C ALA A 14 8.25 -32.35 -32.94
N ASN A 15 7.61 -33.43 -32.47
CA ASN A 15 6.77 -33.39 -31.27
C ASN A 15 7.58 -33.03 -30.01
N PHE A 16 8.82 -33.53 -29.90
CA PHE A 16 9.71 -33.17 -28.80
C PHE A 16 10.14 -31.70 -28.85
N GLY A 17 10.42 -31.17 -30.04
CA GLY A 17 10.72 -29.74 -30.23
C GLY A 17 9.54 -28.84 -29.86
N VAL A 18 8.31 -29.22 -30.22
CA VAL A 18 7.10 -28.50 -29.82
C VAL A 18 6.92 -28.53 -28.29
N LEU A 19 7.09 -29.69 -27.66
CA LEU A 19 7.01 -29.81 -26.20
C LEU A 19 8.06 -28.95 -25.50
N LEU A 20 9.31 -28.98 -25.95
CA LEU A 20 10.37 -28.10 -25.43
C LEU A 20 10.05 -26.62 -25.62
N GLY A 21 9.51 -26.24 -26.78
CA GLY A 21 9.06 -24.88 -27.05
C GLY A 21 7.96 -24.42 -26.08
N LEU A 22 6.99 -25.28 -25.79
CA LEU A 22 5.93 -25.00 -24.81
C LEU A 22 6.46 -24.89 -23.37
N ILE A 23 7.41 -25.75 -22.99
CA ILE A 23 8.08 -25.67 -21.68
C ILE A 23 8.83 -24.34 -21.56
N LEU A 24 9.60 -23.95 -22.57
CA LEU A 24 10.33 -22.69 -22.57
C LEU A 24 9.39 -21.49 -22.46
N LEU A 25 8.33 -21.45 -23.28
CA LEU A 25 7.32 -20.39 -23.22
C LEU A 25 6.68 -20.30 -21.83
N TRP A 26 6.35 -21.43 -21.21
CA TRP A 26 5.80 -21.46 -19.86
C TRP A 26 6.80 -20.91 -18.83
N THR A 27 8.08 -21.27 -18.92
CA THR A 27 9.11 -20.73 -18.02
C THR A 27 9.28 -19.23 -18.20
N GLU A 28 9.29 -18.73 -19.43
CA GLU A 28 9.43 -17.31 -19.74
C GLU A 28 8.23 -16.49 -19.24
N ILE A 29 7.01 -16.99 -19.41
CA ILE A 29 5.79 -16.37 -18.86
C ILE A 29 5.89 -16.26 -17.34
N ASN A 30 6.36 -17.31 -16.65
CA ASN A 30 6.49 -17.29 -15.20
C ASN A 30 7.59 -16.34 -14.73
N GLN A 31 8.73 -16.29 -15.42
CA GLN A 31 9.80 -15.34 -15.14
C GLN A 31 9.32 -13.90 -15.33
N ASN A 32 8.62 -13.61 -16.42
CA ASN A 32 8.06 -12.29 -16.70
C ASN A 32 7.06 -11.87 -15.61
N LYS A 33 6.16 -12.76 -15.19
CA LYS A 33 5.25 -12.49 -14.08
C LYS A 33 5.97 -12.19 -12.77
N GLN A 34 7.03 -12.93 -12.45
CA GLN A 34 7.83 -12.67 -11.26
C GLN A 34 8.55 -11.33 -11.34
N MET A 35 9.15 -11.00 -12.49
CA MET A 35 9.82 -9.72 -12.71
C MET A 35 8.85 -8.55 -12.53
N THR A 36 7.68 -8.59 -13.18
CA THR A 36 6.66 -7.55 -13.04
C THR A 36 6.19 -7.40 -11.60
N ARG A 37 6.05 -8.48 -10.83
CA ARG A 37 5.72 -8.39 -9.39
C ARG A 37 6.80 -7.68 -8.61
N VAL A 38 8.07 -7.99 -8.86
CA VAL A 38 9.21 -7.33 -8.19
C VAL A 38 9.26 -5.85 -8.54
N GLU A 39 9.08 -5.49 -9.81
CA GLU A 39 9.04 -4.10 -10.26
C GLU A 39 7.90 -3.31 -9.60
N LEU A 40 6.68 -3.84 -9.62
CA LEU A 40 5.52 -3.21 -8.97
C LEU A 40 5.72 -3.04 -7.46
N GLY A 41 6.33 -4.03 -6.80
CA GLY A 41 6.70 -3.96 -5.39
C GLY A 41 7.73 -2.86 -5.10
N ALA A 42 8.77 -2.76 -5.94
CA ALA A 42 9.80 -1.73 -5.84
C ALA A 42 9.23 -0.32 -6.06
N GLU A 43 8.37 -0.15 -7.07
CA GLU A 43 7.67 1.12 -7.29
C GLU A 43 6.80 1.52 -6.10
N GLN A 44 6.08 0.56 -5.51
CA GLN A 44 5.26 0.84 -4.33
C GLN A 44 6.11 1.29 -3.14
N LEU A 45 7.29 0.69 -2.94
CA LEU A 45 8.21 1.12 -1.90
C LEU A 45 8.72 2.54 -2.15
N SER A 46 9.08 2.87 -3.41
CA SER A 46 9.49 4.23 -3.78
C SER A 46 8.39 5.25 -3.54
N PHE A 47 7.15 4.92 -3.92
CA PHE A 47 5.98 5.75 -3.65
C PHE A 47 5.74 5.98 -2.15
N ALA A 48 5.87 4.92 -1.33
CA ALA A 48 5.76 5.04 0.12
C ALA A 48 6.85 5.95 0.71
N GLN A 49 8.10 5.81 0.26
CA GLN A 49 9.22 6.66 0.69
C GLN A 49 8.99 8.14 0.35
N GLN A 50 8.52 8.44 -0.86
CA GLN A 50 8.21 9.81 -1.27
C GLN A 50 7.11 10.42 -0.41
N ASN A 51 6.06 9.65 -0.09
CA ASN A 51 5.00 10.10 0.81
C ASN A 51 5.50 10.34 2.24
N TRP A 52 6.44 9.52 2.73
CA TRP A 52 7.03 9.72 4.05
C TRP A 52 7.90 10.98 4.10
N LEU A 53 8.70 11.22 3.06
CA LEU A 53 9.49 12.45 2.93
C LEU A 53 8.60 13.69 2.86
N ALA A 54 7.52 13.66 2.07
CA ALA A 54 6.56 14.76 1.98
C ALA A 54 5.94 15.11 3.35
N ARG A 55 5.83 14.15 4.27
CA ARG A 55 5.31 14.36 5.63
C ARG A 55 6.29 15.00 6.59
N THR A 56 7.57 15.00 6.26
CA THR A 56 8.60 15.73 7.04
C THR A 56 8.61 17.22 6.75
N ASP A 57 7.83 17.68 5.75
CA ASP A 57 7.68 19.09 5.45
C ASP A 57 6.97 19.83 6.59
N GLU A 58 7.50 21.00 6.95
CA GLU A 58 7.08 21.77 8.12
C GLU A 58 5.57 22.10 8.11
N PRO A 59 4.97 22.60 7.00
CA PRO A 59 3.54 22.90 6.96
C PRO A 59 2.64 21.70 7.25
N LEU A 60 2.99 20.51 6.77
CA LEU A 60 2.22 19.30 7.01
C LEU A 60 2.42 18.79 8.44
N ALA A 61 3.65 18.83 8.96
CA ALA A 61 3.93 18.49 10.35
C ALA A 61 3.16 19.38 11.33
N THR A 62 3.14 20.70 11.11
CA THR A 62 2.35 21.64 11.93
C THR A 62 0.86 21.36 11.81
N ALA A 63 0.33 21.09 10.61
CA ALA A 63 -1.08 20.77 10.43
C ALA A 63 -1.48 19.48 11.16
N ILE A 64 -0.65 18.43 11.09
CA ILE A 64 -0.88 17.16 11.81
C ILE A 64 -0.82 17.40 13.33
N TYR A 65 0.15 18.18 13.81
CA TYR A 65 0.24 18.53 15.22
C TYR A 65 -1.02 19.25 15.71
N THR A 66 -1.45 20.32 15.03
CA THR A 66 -2.68 21.04 15.37
C THR A 66 -3.89 20.11 15.30
N ALA A 67 -4.02 19.26 14.29
CA ALA A 67 -5.11 18.29 14.21
C ALA A 67 -5.14 17.29 15.37
N THR A 68 -3.97 16.97 15.94
CA THR A 68 -3.81 15.98 17.00
C THR A 68 -4.05 16.57 18.39
N TYR A 69 -3.58 17.79 18.65
CA TYR A 69 -3.62 18.40 19.99
C TYR A 69 -4.69 19.49 20.12
N GLU A 70 -4.99 20.23 19.05
CA GLU A 70 -5.84 21.42 19.05
C GLU A 70 -6.72 21.50 17.78
N PRO A 71 -7.55 20.48 17.48
CA PRO A 71 -8.25 20.38 16.20
C PRO A 71 -9.18 21.56 15.89
N HIS A 72 -9.74 22.19 16.93
CA HIS A 72 -10.57 23.38 16.82
C HIS A 72 -9.82 24.65 16.38
N GLN A 73 -8.48 24.63 16.43
CA GLN A 73 -7.62 25.73 15.99
C GLN A 73 -7.08 25.53 14.56
N LEU A 74 -7.50 24.48 13.86
CA LEU A 74 -7.10 24.25 12.47
C LEU A 74 -7.50 25.43 11.59
N THR A 75 -6.50 26.04 10.96
CA THR A 75 -6.73 27.07 9.94
C THR A 75 -7.24 26.44 8.65
N LYS A 76 -7.92 27.24 7.82
CA LYS A 76 -8.38 26.78 6.49
C LYS A 76 -7.24 26.24 5.62
N GLN A 77 -6.06 26.85 5.72
CA GLN A 77 -4.88 26.39 4.98
C GLN A 77 -4.44 25.00 5.46
N GLN A 78 -4.38 24.78 6.78
CA GLN A 78 -4.05 23.47 7.34
C GLN A 78 -5.09 22.40 6.97
N VAL A 79 -6.38 22.75 6.92
CA VAL A 79 -7.43 21.84 6.44
C VAL A 79 -7.19 21.39 5.00
N VAL A 80 -6.80 22.28 4.10
CA VAL A 80 -6.46 21.93 2.70
C VAL A 80 -5.23 21.01 2.62
N ILE A 81 -4.22 21.29 3.45
CA ILE A 81 -3.01 20.46 3.55
C ILE A 81 -3.38 19.05 4.03
N LEU A 82 -4.20 18.94 5.07
CA LEU A 82 -4.64 17.66 5.62
C LEU A 82 -5.57 16.92 4.65
N ASP A 83 -6.49 17.59 3.96
CA ASP A 83 -7.32 16.99 2.91
C ASP A 83 -6.45 16.37 1.80
N SER A 84 -5.43 17.10 1.34
CA SER A 84 -4.49 16.60 0.33
C SER A 84 -3.71 15.38 0.84
N ASN A 85 -3.27 15.41 2.09
CA ASN A 85 -2.59 14.29 2.74
C ASN A 85 -3.51 13.06 2.91
N MET A 86 -4.79 13.26 3.23
CA MET A 86 -5.79 12.20 3.33
C MET A 86 -6.05 11.57 1.95
N LYS A 87 -6.24 12.37 0.91
CA LYS A 87 -6.38 11.87 -0.47
C LYS A 87 -5.18 11.06 -0.92
N SER A 88 -3.95 11.53 -0.64
CA SER A 88 -2.73 10.78 -0.93
C SER A 88 -2.70 9.44 -0.18
N SER A 89 -3.09 9.44 1.10
CA SER A 89 -3.19 8.22 1.91
C SER A 89 -4.20 7.24 1.32
N MET A 90 -5.37 7.72 0.88
CA MET A 90 -6.40 6.88 0.27
C MET A 90 -5.94 6.31 -1.06
N ALA A 91 -5.29 7.11 -1.91
CA ALA A 91 -4.68 6.63 -3.15
C ALA A 91 -3.63 5.52 -2.89
N SER A 92 -2.83 5.68 -1.84
CA SER A 92 -1.89 4.64 -1.39
C SER A 92 -2.60 3.35 -0.99
N ALA A 93 -3.67 3.44 -0.19
CA ALA A 93 -4.49 2.31 0.23
C ALA A 93 -5.07 1.55 -0.96
N VAL A 94 -5.62 2.28 -1.92
CA VAL A 94 -6.19 1.74 -3.16
C VAL A 94 -5.13 1.03 -3.98
N ARG A 95 -3.97 1.67 -4.18
CA ARG A 95 -2.85 1.07 -4.91
C ARG A 95 -2.38 -0.22 -4.25
N VAL A 96 -2.18 -0.23 -2.93
CA VAL A 96 -1.79 -1.44 -2.18
C VAL A 96 -2.86 -2.53 -2.30
N GLY A 97 -4.14 -2.17 -2.20
CA GLY A 97 -5.23 -3.12 -2.37
C GLY A 97 -5.23 -3.80 -3.74
N TYR A 98 -4.97 -3.05 -4.82
CA TYR A 98 -4.80 -3.63 -6.15
C TYR A 98 -3.59 -4.57 -6.23
N LEU A 99 -2.45 -4.18 -5.66
CA LEU A 99 -1.23 -4.99 -5.66
C LEU A 99 -1.41 -6.31 -4.91
N VAL A 100 -2.12 -6.31 -3.77
CA VAL A 100 -2.50 -7.54 -3.06
C VAL A 100 -3.38 -8.42 -3.93
N ASN A 101 -4.42 -7.86 -4.56
CA ASN A 101 -5.33 -8.63 -5.42
C ASN A 101 -4.62 -9.22 -6.65
N MET A 102 -3.51 -8.62 -7.11
CA MET A 102 -2.67 -9.15 -8.18
C MET A 102 -1.66 -10.22 -7.70
N GLY A 103 -1.58 -10.47 -6.39
CA GLY A 103 -0.61 -11.38 -5.79
C GLY A 103 0.82 -10.84 -5.85
N VAL A 104 0.99 -9.51 -5.85
CA VAL A 104 2.31 -8.87 -5.73
C VAL A 104 2.81 -8.96 -4.29
N PHE A 105 1.92 -8.80 -3.31
CA PHE A 105 2.22 -8.96 -1.90
C PHE A 105 1.54 -10.20 -1.33
N GLU A 106 2.28 -10.96 -0.51
CA GLU A 106 1.76 -12.08 0.27
C GLU A 106 1.17 -11.61 1.61
N LEU A 107 0.33 -10.57 1.54
CA LEU A 107 -0.38 -10.02 2.68
C LEU A 107 -1.88 -10.14 2.41
N ASP A 108 -2.67 -10.31 3.45
CA ASP A 108 -4.11 -10.16 3.32
C ASP A 108 -4.46 -8.68 3.06
N LEU A 109 -5.59 -8.46 2.39
CA LEU A 109 -6.03 -7.13 1.99
C LEU A 109 -6.19 -6.19 3.21
N ASP A 110 -6.69 -6.72 4.32
CA ASP A 110 -6.97 -5.96 5.54
C ASP A 110 -5.67 -5.39 6.12
N SER A 111 -4.70 -6.26 6.38
CA SER A 111 -3.38 -5.88 6.90
C SER A 111 -2.65 -4.92 5.99
N ALA A 112 -2.67 -5.14 4.67
CA ALA A 112 -1.92 -4.35 3.71
C ALA A 112 -2.50 -2.92 3.58
N VAL A 113 -3.82 -2.81 3.38
CA VAL A 113 -4.52 -1.53 3.32
C VAL A 113 -4.35 -0.77 4.61
N TRP A 114 -4.57 -1.44 5.76
CA TRP A 114 -4.44 -0.79 7.05
C TRP A 114 -3.02 -0.28 7.29
N THR A 115 -1.99 -1.07 6.99
CA THR A 115 -0.60 -0.64 7.11
C THR A 115 -0.32 0.61 6.26
N ALA A 116 -0.91 0.68 5.06
CA ALA A 116 -0.76 1.82 4.17
C ALA A 116 -1.39 3.12 4.68
N VAL A 117 -2.43 3.06 5.52
CA VAL A 117 -3.18 4.27 5.95
C VAL A 117 -3.16 4.55 7.45
N ARG A 118 -2.72 3.61 8.29
CA ARG A 118 -2.77 3.71 9.76
C ARG A 118 -2.14 4.97 10.36
N HIS A 119 -1.23 5.59 9.61
CA HIS A 119 -0.47 6.76 10.01
C HIS A 119 -1.21 8.08 9.71
N ALA A 120 -2.32 8.03 8.97
CA ALA A 120 -3.20 9.17 8.72
C ALA A 120 -4.35 9.27 9.73
N PHE A 121 -4.69 8.19 10.45
CA PHE A 121 -5.96 8.01 11.16
C PHE A 121 -5.92 8.11 12.69
N GLY A 122 -4.88 8.68 13.30
CA GLY A 122 -4.82 8.79 14.76
C GLY A 122 -5.17 10.18 15.30
N ASN A 123 -5.96 10.97 14.57
CA ASN A 123 -6.53 12.25 15.01
C ASN A 123 -8.01 12.38 14.60
N GLU A 124 -8.75 13.25 15.29
CA GLU A 124 -10.18 13.52 15.07
C GLU A 124 -10.48 14.00 13.64
N PHE A 125 -9.61 14.84 13.07
CA PHE A 125 -9.78 15.36 11.72
C PHE A 125 -9.87 14.22 10.69
N ALA A 126 -9.00 13.22 10.78
CA ALA A 126 -8.95 12.12 9.83
C ALA A 126 -10.20 11.22 9.90
N HIS A 127 -10.72 11.00 11.10
CA HIS A 127 -11.98 10.27 11.31
C HIS A 127 -13.15 11.01 10.64
N ALA A 128 -13.29 12.30 10.94
CA ALA A 128 -14.34 13.14 10.34
C ALA A 128 -14.18 13.26 8.82
N TRP A 129 -12.95 13.39 8.32
CA TRP A 129 -12.68 13.47 6.89
C TRP A 129 -13.14 12.18 6.19
N PHE A 130 -12.82 11.02 6.75
CA PHE A 130 -13.19 9.75 6.13
C PHE A 130 -14.69 9.47 6.16
N SER A 131 -15.40 9.84 7.24
CA SER A 131 -16.86 9.69 7.27
C SER A 131 -17.55 10.48 6.14
N GLU A 132 -17.03 11.66 5.81
CA GLU A 132 -17.56 12.52 4.74
C GLU A 132 -17.07 12.12 3.33
N ASN A 133 -15.91 11.48 3.21
CA ASN A 133 -15.25 11.25 1.92
C ASN A 133 -15.04 9.76 1.58
N LYS A 134 -15.63 8.83 2.33
CA LYS A 134 -15.46 7.38 2.10
C LYS A 134 -15.80 6.92 0.69
N ASP A 135 -16.70 7.63 0.01
CA ASP A 135 -17.13 7.31 -1.36
C ASP A 135 -16.01 7.53 -2.41
N PHE A 136 -14.95 8.25 -2.05
CA PHE A 136 -13.74 8.37 -2.88
C PHE A 136 -12.96 7.05 -2.98
N VAL A 137 -13.23 6.10 -2.08
CA VAL A 137 -12.48 4.86 -1.91
C VAL A 137 -13.33 3.68 -2.38
N PRO A 138 -12.76 2.72 -3.14
CA PRO A 138 -13.46 1.48 -3.50
C PRO A 138 -14.08 0.79 -2.26
N PRO A 139 -15.31 0.25 -2.36
CA PRO A 139 -16.05 -0.23 -1.19
C PRO A 139 -15.32 -1.28 -0.34
N ASN A 140 -14.55 -2.18 -0.98
CA ASN A 140 -13.77 -3.19 -0.28
C ASN A 140 -12.62 -2.61 0.56
N ILE A 141 -12.00 -1.53 0.08
CA ILE A 141 -10.94 -0.81 0.80
C ILE A 141 -11.56 0.05 1.90
N ALA A 142 -12.65 0.76 1.60
CA ALA A 142 -13.39 1.55 2.58
C ALA A 142 -13.86 0.69 3.77
N ALA A 143 -14.36 -0.53 3.51
CA ALA A 143 -14.81 -1.46 4.55
C ALA A 143 -13.67 -1.94 5.47
N VAL A 144 -12.44 -2.07 4.95
CA VAL A 144 -11.26 -2.38 5.78
C VAL A 144 -10.97 -1.21 6.71
N ILE A 145 -10.94 0.01 6.17
CA ILE A 145 -10.65 1.22 6.94
C ILE A 145 -11.71 1.43 8.02
N ASP A 146 -12.99 1.33 7.67
CA ASP A 146 -14.11 1.54 8.60
C ASP A 146 -14.06 0.55 9.77
N ARG A 147 -13.77 -0.73 9.49
CA ARG A 147 -13.61 -1.76 10.53
C ARG A 147 -12.48 -1.41 11.50
N ARG A 148 -11.33 -0.95 10.99
CA ARG A 148 -10.15 -0.61 11.80
C ARG A 148 -10.30 0.72 12.53
N LEU A 149 -11.04 1.67 11.98
CA LEU A 149 -11.33 2.94 12.64
C LEU A 149 -12.15 2.72 13.91
N GLY A 150 -13.07 1.75 13.92
CA GLY A 150 -13.80 1.36 15.13
C GLY A 150 -12.91 0.81 16.25
N GLU A 151 -11.69 0.37 15.93
CA GLU A 151 -10.72 -0.15 16.91
C GLU A 151 -9.77 0.94 17.44
N ILE A 152 -9.70 2.10 16.78
CA ILE A 152 -8.66 3.08 17.02
C ILE A 152 -9.27 4.39 17.50
N PRO A 153 -9.00 4.78 18.76
CA PRO A 153 -9.50 6.02 19.28
C PRO A 153 -8.89 7.21 18.51
N PRO A 154 -9.65 8.30 18.25
CA PRO A 154 -9.15 9.52 17.62
C PRO A 154 -7.93 10.14 18.34
N GLU A 155 -7.66 9.77 19.59
CA GLU A 155 -6.59 10.29 20.44
C GLU A 155 -5.32 9.42 20.36
N ARG A 156 -5.31 8.39 19.51
CA ARG A 156 -4.23 7.41 19.43
C ARG A 156 -2.88 8.03 19.07
N ASP A 157 -2.82 8.99 18.14
CA ASP A 157 -1.53 9.63 17.81
C ASP A 157 -1.05 10.50 18.96
N ARG A 158 -1.93 11.25 19.61
CA ARG A 158 -1.62 12.02 20.82
C ARG A 158 -1.00 11.13 21.90
N GLN A 159 -1.67 10.04 22.26
CA GLN A 159 -1.18 9.08 23.25
C GLN A 159 0.15 8.44 22.84
N THR A 160 0.38 8.24 21.54
CA THR A 160 1.61 7.65 21.03
C THR A 160 2.77 8.64 21.12
N LEU A 161 2.55 9.88 20.67
CA LEU A 161 3.54 10.95 20.70
C LEU A 161 3.94 11.33 22.12
N ASP A 162 2.97 11.46 23.03
CA ASP A 162 3.23 11.76 24.44
C ASP A 162 4.10 10.66 25.08
N ARG A 163 3.84 9.38 24.76
CA ARG A 163 4.62 8.24 25.27
C ARG A 163 6.06 8.25 24.77
N ILE A 164 6.26 8.56 23.49
CA ILE A 164 7.59 8.70 22.88
C ILE A 164 8.33 9.83 23.58
N HIS A 165 7.71 11.01 23.72
CA HIS A 165 8.32 12.16 24.36
C HIS A 165 8.73 11.87 25.82
N MET A 166 7.85 11.22 26.60
CA MET A 166 8.16 10.80 27.97
C MET A 166 9.33 9.81 28.04
N SER A 167 9.41 8.84 27.12
CA SER A 167 10.50 7.85 27.08
C SER A 167 11.87 8.48 26.78
N LEU A 168 11.89 9.60 26.06
CA LEU A 168 13.11 10.36 25.76
C LEU A 168 13.54 11.23 26.96
N GLY A 169 12.58 11.75 27.74
CA GLY A 169 12.82 12.62 28.89
C GLY A 169 13.39 11.94 30.15
N THR A 170 13.37 10.60 30.25
CA THR A 170 13.94 9.85 31.38
C THR A 170 15.44 9.52 31.23
N SER A 171 16.08 9.94 30.14
CA SER A 171 17.48 9.57 29.82
C SER A 171 18.52 10.64 30.18
N SER A 172 18.10 11.74 30.81
CA SER A 172 18.95 12.91 31.08
C SER A 172 18.88 13.34 32.55
N GLN A 173 19.11 12.40 33.46
CA GLN A 173 19.55 12.66 34.83
C GLN A 173 20.87 11.95 35.10
#